data_AF-W2Y256-F1
#
_entry.id   AF-W2Y256-F1
#
_cell.length_a   1.000
_cell.length_b   1.000
_cell.length_c   1.000
_cell.angle_alpha   90.00
_cell.angle_beta   90.00
_cell.angle_gamma   90.00
#
_symmetry.space_group_name_H-M   'P 1'
#
loop_
_entity.id
_entity.type
_entity.pdbx_description
1 polymer ?
#
loop_
_entity_poly.entity_id
_entity_poly.type
_entity_poly.pdbx_seq_one_letter_code
_entity_poly.pdbx_strand_id
1 'polypeptide(L)'
;MLPLNFSNFHWCCLVVKVKAKRIFFYDPVNQAPYKNAAKEVATSLKLSGLSDYNVIPMSNPLQFDGHSCGVFVCWMFIGQVIPGRHLKVNIETLTKR
;
A
#
# COMPACT_ATOMS: atom_id res chain seq x y z
N MET A 1 -8.17 1.29 -5.73
CA MET A 1 -7.24 0.53 -4.85
C MET A 1 -7.20 -0.90 -5.36
N LEU A 2 -6.05 -1.56 -5.30
CA LEU A 2 -5.93 -3.00 -5.55
C LEU A 2 -5.29 -3.66 -4.33
N PRO A 3 -6.06 -4.34 -3.46
CA PRO A 3 -5.48 -5.17 -2.42
C PRO A 3 -4.85 -6.43 -3.05
N LEU A 4 -3.66 -6.79 -2.58
CA LEU A 4 -2.91 -7.95 -3.04
C LEU A 4 -2.77 -8.92 -1.87
N ASN A 5 -3.25 -10.15 -2.03
CA ASN A 5 -3.06 -11.20 -1.03
C ASN A 5 -1.91 -12.12 -1.49
N PHE A 6 -0.88 -12.24 -0.66
CA PHE A 6 0.21 -13.17 -0.87
C PHE A 6 0.15 -14.30 0.15
N SER A 7 0.40 -15.52 -0.32
CA SER A 7 0.44 -16.74 0.49
C SER A 7 -0.84 -17.02 1.29
N ASN A 8 -1.98 -16.45 0.88
CA ASN A 8 -3.29 -16.57 1.54
C ASN A 8 -3.39 -15.94 2.95
N PHE A 9 -2.43 -15.10 3.36
CA PHE A 9 -2.46 -14.45 4.69
C PHE A 9 -1.89 -13.03 4.73
N HIS A 10 -0.95 -12.68 3.84
CA HIS A 10 -0.28 -11.38 3.90
C HIS A 10 -0.89 -10.40 2.90
N TRP A 11 -1.33 -9.25 3.38
CA TRP A 11 -1.94 -8.22 2.53
C TRP A 11 -0.96 -7.09 2.21
N CYS A 12 -0.77 -6.84 0.92
CA CYS A 12 -0.15 -5.64 0.35
C CYS A 12 -1.20 -4.85 -0.43
N CYS A 13 -0.85 -3.68 -0.96
CA CYS A 13 -1.74 -3.00 -1.89
C CYS A 13 -1.05 -2.12 -2.90
N LEU A 14 -1.79 -1.86 -3.99
CA LEU A 14 -1.53 -0.77 -4.92
C LEU A 14 -2.59 0.33 -4.78
N VAL A 15 -2.15 1.57 -4.91
CA VAL A 15 -3.04 2.73 -5.03
C VAL A 15 -2.71 3.48 -6.32
N VAL A 16 -3.61 3.42 -7.30
CA VAL A 16 -3.51 4.18 -8.55
C VAL A 16 -4.16 5.54 -8.35
N LYS A 17 -3.36 6.61 -8.40
CA LYS A 17 -3.80 8.00 -8.29
C LYS A 17 -3.83 8.64 -9.68
N VAL A 18 -4.97 8.50 -10.35
CA VAL A 18 -5.18 8.84 -11.76
C VAL A 18 -4.78 10.29 -12.08
N LYS A 19 -5.31 11.27 -11.35
CA LYS A 19 -5.00 12.70 -11.58
C LYS A 19 -3.52 13.04 -11.46
N ALA A 20 -2.78 12.31 -10.60
CA ALA A 20 -1.36 12.54 -10.37
C ALA A 20 -0.47 11.64 -11.23
N LYS A 21 -1.04 10.71 -12.02
CA LYS A 21 -0.32 9.68 -12.79
C LYS A 21 0.69 8.91 -11.93
N ARG A 22 0.23 8.39 -10.79
CA ARG A 22 1.07 7.63 -9.84
C ARG A 22 0.45 6.28 -9.51
N ILE A 23 1.28 5.26 -9.39
CA ILE A 23 0.94 3.94 -8.86
C ILE A 23 1.79 3.77 -7.59
N PHE A 24 1.16 3.86 -6.43
CA PHE A 24 1.81 3.55 -5.18
C PHE A 24 1.76 2.04 -4.94
N PHE A 25 2.86 1.44 -4.50
CA PHE A 25 2.88 0.07 -3.98
C PHE A 25 3.31 0.09 -2.52
N TYR A 26 2.68 -0.76 -1.72
CA TYR A 26 2.83 -0.74 -0.28
C TYR A 26 2.75 -2.14 0.30
N ASP A 27 3.72 -2.45 1.16
CA ASP A 27 3.72 -3.60 2.04
C ASP A 27 3.75 -3.08 3.49
N PRO A 28 2.71 -3.37 4.31
CA PRO A 28 2.66 -2.96 5.71
C PRO A 28 3.87 -3.37 6.54
N VAL A 29 4.48 -4.52 6.24
CA VAL A 29 5.62 -5.06 7.00
C VAL A 29 6.96 -4.74 6.33
N ASN A 30 6.93 -4.13 5.13
CA ASN A 30 8.10 -3.75 4.33
C ASN A 30 9.13 -4.90 4.14
N GLN A 31 8.64 -6.14 4.02
CA GLN A 31 9.45 -7.32 3.75
C GLN A 31 9.78 -7.38 2.25
N ALA A 32 11.05 -7.64 1.94
CA ALA A 32 11.54 -7.62 0.56
C ALA A 32 10.73 -8.51 -0.41
N PRO A 33 10.36 -9.77 -0.07
CA PRO A 33 9.62 -10.63 -1.00
C PRO A 33 8.25 -10.05 -1.40
N TYR A 34 7.45 -9.61 -0.43
CA TYR A 34 6.11 -9.09 -0.67
C TYR A 34 6.14 -7.72 -1.32
N LYS A 35 7.06 -6.85 -0.89
CA LYS A 35 7.27 -5.55 -1.52
C LYS A 35 7.70 -5.67 -2.98
N ASN A 36 8.60 -6.60 -3.30
CA ASN A 36 9.03 -6.85 -4.67
C ASN A 36 7.87 -7.39 -5.50
N ALA A 37 7.09 -8.35 -4.98
CA ALA A 37 5.91 -8.84 -5.66
C ALA A 37 4.88 -7.74 -5.96
N ALA A 38 4.60 -6.86 -4.99
CA ALA A 38 3.74 -5.69 -5.21
C ALA A 38 4.31 -4.72 -6.26
N LYS A 39 5.62 -4.48 -6.25
CA LYS A 39 6.31 -3.68 -7.26
C LYS A 39 6.18 -4.28 -8.66
N GLU A 40 6.30 -5.59 -8.80
CA GLU A 40 6.13 -6.27 -10.10
C GLU A 40 4.71 -6.11 -10.63
N VAL A 41 3.67 -6.27 -9.79
CA VAL A 41 2.28 -6.02 -10.20
C VAL A 41 2.09 -4.55 -10.62
N ALA A 42 2.64 -3.59 -9.87
CA ALA A 42 2.58 -2.18 -10.22
C ALA A 42 3.30 -1.87 -11.54
N THR A 43 4.43 -2.53 -11.79
CA THR A 43 5.23 -2.38 -13.01
C THR A 43 4.49 -2.98 -14.21
N SER A 44 3.85 -4.13 -14.04
CA SER A 44 2.98 -4.72 -15.05
C SER A 44 1.85 -3.76 -15.45
N LEU A 45 1.15 -3.15 -14.49
CA LEU A 45 0.12 -2.13 -14.79
C LEU A 45 0.67 -0.93 -15.57
N LYS A 46 1.87 -0.46 -15.22
CA LYS A 46 2.56 0.61 -15.97
C LYS A 46 2.79 0.19 -17.42
N LEU A 47 3.35 -1.00 -17.64
CA LEU A 47 3.68 -1.50 -18.98
C LEU A 47 2.46 -1.84 -19.83
N SER A 48 1.35 -2.30 -19.22
CA SER A 48 0.15 -2.75 -19.92
C SER A 48 -0.84 -1.66 -20.29
N GLY A 49 -0.61 -0.40 -19.90
CA GLY A 49 -1.52 0.70 -20.29
C GLY A 49 -1.39 2.00 -19.50
N LEU A 50 -0.60 2.02 -18.42
CA LEU A 50 -0.34 3.22 -17.61
C LEU A 50 1.11 3.71 -17.81
N SER A 51 1.59 3.74 -19.04
CA SER A 51 3.02 3.91 -19.37
C SER A 51 3.61 5.24 -18.87
N ASP A 52 2.80 6.29 -18.80
CA ASP A 52 3.15 7.61 -18.30
C ASP A 52 2.99 7.76 -16.77
N TYR A 53 2.63 6.70 -16.05
CA TYR A 53 2.49 6.72 -14.59
C TYR A 53 3.82 6.40 -13.90
N ASN A 54 4.09 7.07 -12.78
CA ASN A 54 5.23 6.78 -11.91
C ASN A 54 4.89 5.71 -10.88
N VAL A 55 5.72 4.66 -10.78
CA VAL A 55 5.62 3.63 -9.74
C VAL A 55 6.41 4.08 -8.51
N ILE A 56 5.74 4.20 -7.36
CA ILE A 56 6.30 4.83 -6.15
C ILE A 56 6.17 3.89 -4.95
N PRO A 57 7.28 3.56 -4.25
CA PRO A 57 7.22 2.80 -3.01
C PRO A 57 6.60 3.63 -1.89
N MET A 58 5.78 2.99 -1.06
CA MET A 58 5.36 3.50 0.24
C MET A 58 5.96 2.65 1.35
N SER A 59 6.48 3.30 2.38
CA SER A 59 7.10 2.65 3.54
C SER A 59 6.51 3.09 4.88
N ASN A 60 5.50 3.97 4.87
CA ASN A 60 4.88 4.48 6.09
C ASN A 60 3.36 4.60 5.93
N PRO A 61 2.55 4.19 6.93
CA PRO A 61 2.96 3.63 8.22
C PRO A 61 3.55 2.22 8.12
N LEU A 62 4.32 1.76 9.11
CA LEU A 62 4.73 0.36 9.23
C LEU A 62 3.83 -0.36 10.23
N GLN A 63 3.38 -1.55 9.88
CA GLN A 63 2.76 -2.48 10.79
C GLN A 63 3.77 -2.89 11.87
N PHE A 64 3.29 -2.99 13.10
CA PHE A 64 4.09 -3.38 14.26
C PHE A 64 3.65 -4.71 14.88
N ASP A 65 2.55 -5.31 14.42
CA ASP A 65 2.04 -6.62 14.85
C ASP A 65 2.13 -7.67 13.73
N GLY A 66 1.56 -8.86 13.94
CA GLY A 66 1.55 -9.96 12.95
C GLY A 66 0.26 -10.11 12.14
N HIS A 67 -0.76 -9.26 12.33
CA HIS A 67 -2.11 -9.54 11.84
C HIS A 67 -2.88 -8.33 11.27
N SER A 68 -2.36 -7.12 11.43
CA SER A 68 -3.03 -5.89 11.00
C SER A 68 -2.79 -5.49 9.54
N CYS A 69 -2.16 -6.35 8.71
CA CYS A 69 -1.77 -5.99 7.34
C CYS A 69 -2.94 -5.47 6.50
N GLY A 70 -4.13 -6.08 6.63
CA GLY A 70 -5.35 -5.60 5.98
C GLY A 70 -5.78 -4.20 6.42
N VAL A 71 -5.65 -3.88 7.72
CA VAL A 71 -5.98 -2.55 8.27
C VAL A 71 -5.03 -1.48 7.71
N PHE A 72 -3.73 -1.77 7.70
CA PHE A 72 -2.70 -0.86 7.16
C PHE A 72 -2.86 -0.66 5.65
N VAL A 73 -3.26 -1.71 4.92
CA VAL A 73 -3.60 -1.63 3.48
C VAL A 73 -4.79 -0.69 3.23
N CYS A 74 -5.87 -0.83 3.99
CA CYS A 74 -7.02 0.09 3.91
C CYS A 74 -6.62 1.52 4.26
N TRP A 75 -5.80 1.70 5.29
CA TRP A 75 -5.30 2.99 5.71
C TRP A 75 -4.47 3.68 4.63
N MET A 76 -3.56 2.95 3.98
CA MET A 76 -2.76 3.47 2.87
C MET A 76 -3.66 4.05 1.77
N PHE A 77 -4.74 3.36 1.42
CA PHE A 77 -5.69 3.89 0.44
C PHE A 77 -6.36 5.17 0.92
N ILE A 78 -6.92 5.17 2.14
CA ILE A 78 -7.58 6.34 2.74
C ILE A 78 -6.64 7.56 2.74
N GLY A 79 -5.39 7.37 3.16
CA GLY A 79 -4.39 8.44 3.21
C GLY A 79 -4.02 9.00 1.82
N GLN A 80 -4.18 8.23 0.74
CA GLN A 80 -3.92 8.71 -0.61
C GLN A 80 -5.09 9.45 -1.25
N VAL A 81 -6.33 9.13 -0.85
CA VAL A 81 -7.56 9.67 -1.47
C VAL A 81 -8.18 10.84 -0.70
N ILE A 82 -7.95 10.96 0.61
CA ILE A 82 -8.46 12.09 1.40
C ILE A 82 -7.47 13.26 1.35
N PRO A 83 -7.81 14.41 0.72
CA PRO A 83 -6.96 15.60 0.74
C PRO A 83 -6.97 16.26 2.14
N GLY A 84 -5.83 16.81 2.57
CA GLY A 84 -5.77 17.74 3.70
C GLY A 84 -5.70 17.14 5.11
N ARG A 85 -5.66 15.81 5.27
CA ARG A 85 -5.25 15.17 6.52
C ARG A 85 -4.20 14.11 6.22
N HIS A 86 -2.95 14.41 6.57
CA HIS A 86 -2.08 13.34 7.06
C HIS A 86 -2.79 12.80 8.30
N LEU A 87 -3.65 11.81 8.11
CA LEU A 87 -4.18 11.04 9.22
C LEU A 87 -2.93 10.50 9.92
N LYS A 88 -2.53 11.13 11.02
CA LYS A 88 -1.54 10.57 11.91
C LYS A 88 -2.26 9.41 12.55
N VAL A 89 -1.82 8.19 12.24
CA VAL A 89 -2.29 6.99 12.91
C VAL A 89 -2.05 7.22 14.39
N ASN A 90 -3.10 7.23 15.21
CA ASN A 90 -2.89 7.01 16.63
C ASN A 90 -2.59 5.52 16.80
N ILE A 91 -1.29 5.17 16.79
CA ILE A 91 -0.82 3.79 16.93
C ILE A 91 -1.38 3.14 18.22
N GLU A 92 -1.70 3.94 19.24
CA GLU A 92 -2.34 3.47 20.48
C GLU A 92 -3.74 2.87 20.27
N THR A 93 -4.43 3.22 19.17
CA THR A 93 -5.72 2.61 18.82
C THR A 93 -5.56 1.23 18.17
N LEU A 94 -4.37 0.92 17.65
CA LEU A 94 -4.06 -0.35 17.01
C LEU A 94 -3.33 -1.33 17.95
N THR A 95 -2.77 -0.86 19.09
CA THR A 95 -1.98 -1.68 20.04
C THR A 95 -2.79 -2.36 21.14
N LYS A 96 -4.13 -2.27 21.16
CA LYS A 96 -4.95 -2.98 22.16
C LYS A 96 -5.54 -4.26 21.60
N ARG A 97 -4.78 -5.35 21.66
CA ARG A 97 -5.30 -6.72 21.83
C ARG A 97 -4.40 -7.50 22.77
#